data_AF-A0A9W4XTV8-F1
#
_entry.id   AF-A0A9W4XTV8-F1
#
_cell.length_a   1.000
_cell.length_b   1.000
_cell.length_c   1.000
_cell.angle_alpha   90.00
_cell.angle_beta   90.00
_cell.angle_gamma   90.00
#
_symmetry.space_group_name_H-M   'P 1'
#
loop_
_entity.id
_entity.type
_entity.pdbx_description
1 polymer ?
#
loop_
_entity_poly.entity_id
_entity_poly.type
_entity_poly.pdbx_seq_one_letter_code
_entity_poly.pdbx_strand_id
1 'polypeptide(L)'
;MLAPFQPVLKRSRIITTMSSLLFSLSELRLATVTLAAVAAIVPVYYYLRDDGLLKESTPHVRTFRNYLKAYTTLRPAALSANATADFTHSVLPLSLKIPVRPLDGFQQHAHIIFSLFASFQMIPVKTADDDGVHFSKRTNTVVAHCKMGGKVNGDSEKGRLLIDAGYDEWWTENVLVVRMSNDGLRVEEVKEFVDSAKAAELQKRLSGVLSS
;
A
#
# COMPACT_ATOMS: atom_id res chain seq x y z
N MET A 1 -52.98 77.84 47.62
CA MET A 1 -53.41 76.79 46.67
C MET A 1 -52.20 76.45 45.81
N LEU A 2 -51.65 75.23 45.98
CA LEU A 2 -50.83 74.38 45.07
C LEU A 2 -49.83 75.05 44.09
N ALA A 3 -48.60 74.61 43.80
CA ALA A 3 -47.52 73.77 44.33
C ALA A 3 -46.40 73.87 43.23
N PRO A 4 -45.09 73.70 43.54
CA PRO A 4 -44.00 73.92 42.58
C PRO A 4 -43.65 72.64 41.80
N PHE A 5 -43.18 72.78 40.54
CA PHE A 5 -42.56 71.68 39.78
C PHE A 5 -41.39 72.18 38.91
N GLN A 6 -40.23 71.56 39.14
CA GLN A 6 -39.01 71.45 38.33
C GLN A 6 -38.54 69.99 38.53
N PRO A 7 -37.57 69.42 37.78
CA PRO A 7 -37.18 69.50 36.36
C PRO A 7 -37.07 68.06 35.75
N VAL A 8 -36.35 67.85 34.64
CA VAL A 8 -35.29 66.80 34.45
C VAL A 8 -34.98 66.60 32.96
N LEU A 9 -33.77 67.03 32.56
CA LEU A 9 -33.10 66.60 31.33
C LEU A 9 -32.38 65.27 31.58
N LYS A 10 -32.80 64.20 30.90
CA LYS A 10 -32.04 62.94 30.84
C LYS A 10 -30.99 63.01 29.73
N ARG A 11 -29.71 63.15 30.10
CA ARG A 11 -28.58 62.80 29.22
C ARG A 11 -28.21 61.33 29.45
N SER A 12 -28.53 60.47 28.49
CA SER A 12 -27.98 59.11 28.43
C SER A 12 -26.49 59.18 28.06
N ARG A 13 -25.61 58.74 28.96
CA ARG A 13 -24.23 58.37 28.63
C ARG A 13 -24.21 56.88 28.31
N ILE A 14 -23.94 56.53 27.07
CA ILE A 14 -23.52 55.18 26.70
C ILE A 14 -22.05 55.06 27.11
N ILE A 15 -21.77 54.22 28.10
CA ILE A 15 -20.41 53.84 28.48
C ILE A 15 -20.09 52.57 27.70
N THR A 16 -19.32 52.70 26.63
CA THR A 16 -18.71 51.57 25.94
C THR A 16 -17.42 51.21 26.70
N THR A 17 -17.46 50.21 27.57
CA THR A 17 -16.24 49.61 28.14
C THR A 17 -15.53 48.82 27.04
N MET A 18 -14.56 49.44 26.37
CA MET A 18 -13.56 48.69 25.62
C MET A 18 -12.59 48.07 26.63
N SER A 19 -12.69 46.76 26.83
CA SER A 19 -11.66 45.99 27.52
C SER A 19 -10.38 46.06 26.70
N SER A 20 -9.49 46.99 27.05
CA SER A 20 -8.14 47.05 26.49
C SER A 20 -7.37 45.83 26.99
N LEU A 21 -7.09 44.88 26.11
CA LEU A 21 -6.14 43.80 26.37
C LEU A 21 -4.75 44.42 26.54
N LEU A 22 -4.32 44.62 27.79
CA LEU A 22 -2.99 45.12 28.12
C LEU A 22 -2.03 43.93 28.21
N PHE A 23 -1.34 43.64 27.12
CA PHE A 23 -0.26 42.66 27.11
C PHE A 23 1.04 43.31 27.58
N SER A 24 1.80 42.61 28.42
CA SER A 24 3.16 42.99 28.79
C SER A 24 4.12 42.84 27.61
N LEU A 25 5.21 43.62 27.61
CA LEU A 25 6.29 43.51 26.62
C LEU A 25 6.89 42.10 26.55
N SER A 26 6.92 41.37 27.66
CA SER A 26 7.35 39.98 27.73
C SER A 26 6.39 39.01 27.03
N GLU A 27 5.07 39.20 27.17
CA GLU A 27 4.06 38.40 26.49
C GLU A 27 4.08 38.64 24.99
N LEU A 28 4.25 39.89 24.56
CA LEU A 28 4.40 40.24 23.15
C LEU A 28 5.66 39.60 22.55
N ARG A 29 6.79 39.63 23.27
CA ARG A 29 8.04 38.98 22.81
C ARG A 29 7.88 37.46 22.72
N LEU A 30 7.28 36.83 23.72
CA LEU A 30 7.02 35.39 23.71
C LEU A 30 6.11 35.01 22.54
N ALA A 31 4.99 35.71 22.38
CA ALA A 31 4.04 35.48 21.27
C ALA A 31 4.72 35.67 19.90
N THR A 32 5.58 36.69 19.76
CA THR A 32 6.33 36.93 18.52
C THR A 32 7.32 35.81 18.22
N VAL A 33 8.04 35.32 19.24
CA VAL A 33 8.98 34.19 19.11
C VAL A 33 8.23 32.91 18.76
N THR A 34 7.10 32.64 19.41
CA THR A 34 6.27 31.46 19.10
C THR A 34 5.69 31.53 17.69
N LEU A 35 5.19 32.69 17.26
CA LEU A 35 4.66 32.87 15.91
C LEU A 35 5.77 32.72 14.85
N ALA A 36 6.96 33.28 15.10
CA ALA A 36 8.11 33.13 14.22
C ALA A 36 8.57 31.67 14.12
N ALA A 37 8.58 30.94 15.25
CA ALA A 37 8.90 29.51 15.26
C ALA A 37 7.87 28.70 14.46
N VAL A 38 6.57 28.93 14.66
CA VAL A 38 5.52 28.26 13.89
C VAL A 38 5.61 28.62 12.40
N ALA A 39 5.82 29.90 12.06
CA ALA A 39 5.95 30.35 10.68
C ALA A 39 7.19 29.79 9.97
N ALA A 40 8.25 29.44 10.71
CA ALA A 40 9.42 28.77 10.16
C ALA A 40 9.22 27.25 10.01
N ILE A 41 8.50 26.62 10.94
CA ILE A 41 8.30 25.16 10.95
C ILE A 41 7.23 24.73 9.95
N VAL A 42 6.15 25.49 9.77
CA VAL A 42 5.04 25.10 8.88
C VAL A 42 5.48 24.91 7.42
N PRO A 43 6.24 25.84 6.79
CA PRO A 43 6.72 25.65 5.43
C PRO A 43 7.71 24.49 5.32
N VAL A 44 8.62 24.32 6.29
CA VAL A 44 9.58 23.20 6.32
C VAL A 44 8.84 21.87 6.45
N TYR A 45 7.83 21.79 7.31
CA TYR A 45 6.98 20.60 7.44
C TYR A 45 6.20 20.33 6.15
N TYR A 46 5.66 21.36 5.50
CA TYR A 46 4.92 21.20 4.25
C TYR A 46 5.83 20.74 3.11
N TYR A 47 7.02 21.32 3.00
CA TYR A 47 8.01 20.97 1.98
C TYR A 47 8.58 19.56 2.20
N LEU A 48 8.93 19.21 3.44
CA LEU A 48 9.39 17.86 3.80
C LEU A 48 8.29 16.78 3.68
N ARG A 49 7.01 17.19 3.73
CA ARG A 49 5.88 16.27 3.54
C ARG A 49 5.65 15.94 2.06
N ASP A 50 5.88 16.87 1.15
CA ASP A 50 5.75 16.65 -0.30
C ASP A 50 6.99 16.00 -0.92
N ASP A 51 8.20 16.25 -0.39
CA ASP A 51 9.48 15.78 -0.94
C ASP A 51 9.80 14.29 -0.66
N GLY A 52 8.82 13.38 -0.70
CA GLY A 52 9.04 11.92 -0.81
C GLY A 52 9.87 11.20 0.28
N LEU A 53 10.49 11.93 1.20
CA LEU A 53 11.41 11.45 2.25
C LEU A 53 10.66 10.72 3.37
N LEU A 54 9.36 10.98 3.49
CA LEU A 54 8.44 10.28 4.37
C LEU A 54 7.32 9.62 3.55
N LYS A 55 7.65 8.90 2.47
CA LYS A 55 6.73 7.87 1.94
C LYS A 55 6.60 6.82 3.04
N GLU A 56 5.70 7.04 4.00
CA GLU A 56 5.45 6.16 5.15
C GLU A 56 5.24 4.75 4.60
N SER A 57 6.27 3.90 4.71
CA SER A 57 6.10 2.47 4.55
C SER A 57 5.39 2.00 5.80
N THR A 58 4.06 2.17 5.80
CA THR A 58 3.18 1.56 6.79
C THR A 58 3.57 0.08 6.97
N PRO A 59 3.30 -0.53 8.13
CA PRO A 59 3.55 -1.95 8.33
C PRO A 59 3.00 -2.79 7.17
N HIS A 60 1.82 -2.43 6.66
CA HIS A 60 1.17 -3.01 5.48
C HIS A 60 2.07 -3.02 4.25
N VAL A 61 2.55 -1.83 3.82
CA VAL A 61 3.43 -1.70 2.64
C VAL A 61 4.77 -2.42 2.87
N ARG A 62 5.30 -2.40 4.09
CA ARG A 62 6.55 -3.10 4.43
C ARG A 62 6.40 -4.61 4.31
N THR A 63 5.35 -5.17 4.92
CA THR A 63 5.02 -6.59 4.85
C THR A 63 4.76 -7.02 3.42
N PHE A 64 4.02 -6.22 2.65
CA PHE A 64 3.78 -6.49 1.23
C PHE A 64 5.09 -6.48 0.41
N ARG A 65 5.99 -5.53 0.62
CA ARG A 65 7.30 -5.52 -0.07
C ARG A 65 8.16 -6.73 0.31
N ASN A 66 8.12 -7.15 1.57
CA ASN A 66 8.77 -8.39 2.00
C ASN A 66 8.14 -9.62 1.33
N TYR A 67 6.82 -9.64 1.18
CA TYR A 67 6.10 -10.67 0.43
C TYR A 67 6.52 -10.70 -1.05
N LEU A 68 6.63 -9.56 -1.73
CA LEU A 68 7.15 -9.49 -3.10
C LEU A 68 8.59 -10.00 -3.19
N LYS A 69 9.45 -9.62 -2.24
CA LYS A 69 10.83 -10.10 -2.18
C LYS A 69 10.91 -11.61 -1.92
N ALA A 70 9.95 -12.21 -1.24
CA ALA A 70 9.95 -13.65 -0.97
C ALA A 70 9.89 -14.50 -2.24
N TYR A 71 9.29 -14.00 -3.33
CA TYR A 71 9.30 -14.66 -4.64
C TYR A 71 10.72 -14.96 -5.15
N THR A 72 11.69 -14.10 -4.86
CA THR A 72 13.09 -14.29 -5.29
C THR A 72 13.80 -15.42 -4.58
N THR A 73 13.21 -15.94 -3.50
CA THR A 73 13.81 -17.04 -2.73
C THR A 73 13.48 -18.40 -3.32
N LEU A 74 12.48 -18.49 -4.22
CA LEU A 74 11.96 -19.75 -4.77
C LEU A 74 11.53 -20.75 -3.68
N ARG A 75 11.18 -20.27 -2.47
CA ARG A 75 10.75 -21.09 -1.34
C ARG A 75 9.30 -20.79 -0.98
N PRO A 76 8.36 -21.74 -1.10
CA PRO A 76 6.96 -21.55 -0.73
C PRO A 76 6.80 -21.07 0.73
N ALA A 77 7.60 -21.62 1.64
CA ALA A 77 7.56 -21.25 3.06
C ALA A 77 7.88 -19.76 3.30
N ALA A 78 8.78 -19.16 2.51
CA ALA A 78 9.11 -17.74 2.63
C ALA A 78 7.94 -16.86 2.15
N LEU A 79 7.23 -17.31 1.11
CA LEU A 79 6.08 -16.59 0.56
C LEU A 79 4.88 -16.59 1.52
N SER A 80 4.71 -17.66 2.27
CA SER A 80 3.67 -17.84 3.29
C SER A 80 4.06 -17.38 4.70
N ALA A 81 5.28 -16.87 4.92
CA ALA A 81 5.82 -16.65 6.27
C ALA A 81 4.95 -15.70 7.13
N ASN A 82 4.26 -14.77 6.48
CA ASN A 82 3.37 -13.81 7.13
C ASN A 82 1.89 -14.08 6.83
N ALA A 83 1.53 -15.25 6.28
CA ALA A 83 0.14 -15.58 6.03
C ALA A 83 -0.62 -15.84 7.34
N THR A 84 -1.91 -15.48 7.40
CA THR A 84 -2.79 -15.90 8.49
C THR A 84 -3.20 -17.37 8.37
N ALA A 85 -3.78 -17.92 9.43
CA ALA A 85 -4.28 -19.30 9.43
C ALA A 85 -5.46 -19.51 8.47
N ASP A 86 -6.26 -18.46 8.24
CA ASP A 86 -7.43 -18.42 7.35
C ASP A 86 -7.09 -17.83 5.96
N PHE A 87 -5.81 -17.85 5.58
CA PHE A 87 -5.34 -17.30 4.31
C PHE A 87 -6.06 -17.92 3.10
N THR A 88 -6.36 -17.07 2.12
CA THR A 88 -6.92 -17.49 0.84
C THR A 88 -6.19 -16.86 -0.35
N HIS A 89 -6.04 -17.65 -1.41
CA HIS A 89 -5.47 -17.21 -2.69
C HIS A 89 -6.46 -17.46 -3.83
N SER A 90 -6.72 -16.45 -4.65
CA SER A 90 -7.60 -16.57 -5.82
C SER A 90 -7.00 -15.92 -7.05
N VAL A 91 -7.25 -16.52 -8.22
CA VAL A 91 -6.76 -16.04 -9.51
C VAL A 91 -7.92 -15.55 -10.37
N LEU A 92 -7.73 -14.40 -10.98
CA LEU A 92 -8.62 -13.74 -11.92
C LEU A 92 -7.91 -13.60 -13.28
N PRO A 93 -8.66 -13.50 -14.40
CA PRO A 93 -10.12 -13.54 -14.49
C PRO A 93 -10.71 -14.92 -14.23
N LEU A 94 -11.97 -14.97 -13.78
CA LEU A 94 -12.69 -16.22 -13.46
C LEU A 94 -12.81 -17.18 -14.66
N SER A 95 -12.65 -16.68 -15.88
CA SER A 95 -12.63 -17.49 -17.11
C SER A 95 -11.51 -18.54 -17.13
N LEU A 96 -10.44 -18.35 -16.36
CA LEU A 96 -9.35 -19.33 -16.19
C LEU A 96 -9.77 -20.55 -15.37
N LYS A 97 -10.90 -20.48 -14.64
CA LYS A 97 -11.44 -21.58 -13.81
C LYS A 97 -10.43 -22.17 -12.82
N ILE A 98 -9.49 -21.35 -12.35
CA ILE A 98 -8.52 -21.75 -11.33
C ILE A 98 -9.23 -21.68 -9.97
N PRO A 99 -9.23 -22.77 -9.18
CA PRO A 99 -9.92 -22.78 -7.89
C PRO A 99 -9.24 -21.86 -6.88
N VAL A 100 -10.02 -21.36 -5.93
CA VAL A 100 -9.49 -20.68 -4.73
C VAL A 100 -8.68 -21.68 -3.92
N ARG A 101 -7.49 -21.29 -3.47
CA ARG A 101 -6.58 -22.14 -2.72
C ARG A 101 -6.48 -21.66 -1.26
N PRO A 102 -6.61 -22.57 -0.27
CA PRO A 102 -6.12 -22.33 1.09
C PRO A 102 -4.58 -22.27 1.11
N LEU A 103 -4.00 -21.98 2.28
CA LEU A 103 -2.56 -21.76 2.45
C LEU A 103 -1.68 -22.92 1.96
N ASP A 104 -2.05 -24.16 2.30
CA ASP A 104 -1.36 -25.38 1.88
C ASP A 104 -1.43 -25.57 0.36
N GLY A 105 -2.61 -25.39 -0.24
CA GLY A 105 -2.79 -25.42 -1.69
C GLY A 105 -1.99 -24.33 -2.39
N PHE A 106 -1.91 -23.13 -1.82
CA PHE A 106 -1.09 -22.04 -2.33
C PHE A 106 0.41 -22.37 -2.26
N GLN A 107 0.89 -22.94 -1.16
CA GLN A 107 2.28 -23.38 -1.03
C GLN A 107 2.64 -24.49 -2.02
N GLN A 108 1.75 -25.46 -2.22
CA GLN A 108 1.93 -26.51 -3.22
C GLN A 108 1.99 -25.95 -4.64
N HIS A 109 1.08 -25.02 -4.96
CA HIS A 109 1.10 -24.34 -6.24
C HIS A 109 2.38 -23.53 -6.45
N ALA A 110 2.80 -22.75 -5.45
CA ALA A 110 4.04 -22.00 -5.48
C ALA A 110 5.27 -22.91 -5.66
N HIS A 111 5.27 -24.10 -5.03
CA HIS A 111 6.32 -25.09 -5.21
C HIS A 111 6.43 -25.54 -6.67
N ILE A 112 5.30 -25.85 -7.30
CA ILE A 112 5.26 -26.24 -8.71
C ILE A 112 5.79 -25.09 -9.59
N ILE A 113 5.30 -23.87 -9.41
CA ILE A 113 5.76 -22.72 -10.19
C ILE A 113 7.26 -22.50 -9.98
N PHE A 114 7.74 -22.44 -8.75
CA PHE A 114 9.16 -22.21 -8.46
C PHE A 114 10.08 -23.31 -9.00
N SER A 115 9.60 -24.54 -9.13
CA SER A 115 10.39 -25.60 -9.78
C SER A 115 10.76 -25.28 -11.24
N LEU A 116 9.95 -24.46 -11.93
CA LEU A 116 10.17 -24.07 -13.33
C LEU A 116 11.31 -23.07 -13.50
N PHE A 117 11.74 -22.39 -12.44
CA PHE A 117 12.54 -21.18 -12.52
C PHE A 117 13.86 -21.31 -11.75
N ALA A 118 14.94 -20.89 -12.38
CA ALA A 118 16.24 -20.71 -11.74
C ALA A 118 16.29 -19.35 -11.01
N SER A 119 15.50 -18.39 -11.47
CA SER A 119 15.21 -17.15 -10.78
C SER A 119 13.78 -16.72 -11.08
N PHE A 120 13.10 -16.14 -10.10
CA PHE A 120 11.74 -15.65 -10.26
C PHE A 120 11.54 -14.38 -9.44
N GLN A 121 10.82 -13.41 -9.98
CA GLN A 121 10.64 -12.11 -9.34
C GLN A 121 9.23 -11.60 -9.61
N MET A 122 8.74 -10.81 -8.65
CA MET A 122 7.52 -10.02 -8.74
C MET A 122 7.92 -8.55 -8.57
N ILE A 123 7.84 -7.78 -9.65
CA ILE A 123 8.43 -6.43 -9.72
C ILE A 123 7.32 -5.41 -9.98
N PRO A 124 7.01 -4.51 -9.02
CA PRO A 124 6.04 -3.44 -9.25
C PRO A 124 6.46 -2.54 -10.41
N VAL A 125 5.51 -2.25 -11.30
CA VAL A 125 5.68 -1.28 -12.39
C VAL A 125 5.63 0.12 -11.79
N LYS A 126 6.68 0.92 -12.06
CA LYS A 126 6.86 2.25 -11.47
C LYS A 126 6.73 3.34 -12.52
N THR A 127 6.35 4.53 -12.09
CA THR A 127 6.43 5.76 -12.88
C THR A 127 7.34 6.77 -12.18
N ALA A 128 7.52 7.97 -12.75
CA ALA A 128 8.37 9.00 -12.15
C ALA A 128 7.89 9.39 -10.74
N ASP A 129 6.57 9.44 -10.53
CA ASP A 129 5.95 9.93 -9.29
C ASP A 129 5.38 8.79 -8.42
N ASP A 130 5.49 7.55 -8.89
CA ASP A 130 4.80 6.38 -8.32
C ASP A 130 5.73 5.17 -8.16
N ASP A 131 5.77 4.60 -6.96
CA ASP A 131 6.56 3.40 -6.68
C ASP A 131 5.81 2.10 -7.00
N GLY A 132 4.59 2.19 -7.54
CA GLY A 132 3.80 1.07 -8.06
C GLY A 132 3.09 0.25 -6.98
N VAL A 133 3.05 0.74 -5.73
CA VAL A 133 2.48 0.04 -4.59
C VAL A 133 1.55 0.95 -3.80
N HIS A 134 0.27 0.61 -3.75
CA HIS A 134 -0.77 1.45 -3.18
C HIS A 134 -1.47 0.77 -2.02
N PHE A 135 -1.51 1.45 -0.86
CA PHE A 135 -2.24 0.97 0.30
C PHE A 135 -3.55 1.74 0.51
N SER A 136 -4.67 1.01 0.61
CA SER A 136 -5.98 1.54 0.95
C SER A 136 -6.34 1.21 2.40
N LYS A 137 -6.37 2.24 3.26
CA LYS A 137 -6.79 2.13 4.67
C LYS A 137 -8.25 1.68 4.83
N ARG A 138 -9.13 2.02 3.87
CA ARG A 138 -10.57 1.69 3.94
C ARG A 138 -10.82 0.19 3.84
N THR A 139 -9.98 -0.52 3.10
CA THR A 139 -10.13 -1.95 2.78
C THR A 139 -9.01 -2.80 3.37
N ASN A 140 -8.01 -2.17 4.00
CA ASN A 140 -6.76 -2.79 4.43
C ASN A 140 -6.09 -3.62 3.31
N THR A 141 -6.11 -3.09 2.09
CA THR A 141 -5.53 -3.77 0.91
C THR A 141 -4.33 -3.03 0.38
N VAL A 142 -3.28 -3.76 0.04
CA VAL A 142 -2.17 -3.28 -0.78
C VAL A 142 -2.37 -3.78 -2.22
N VAL A 143 -2.26 -2.88 -3.19
CA VAL A 143 -2.42 -3.17 -4.61
C VAL A 143 -1.14 -2.82 -5.35
N ALA A 144 -0.70 -3.70 -6.25
CA ALA A 144 0.43 -3.43 -7.14
C ALA A 144 0.20 -4.06 -8.51
N HIS A 145 0.47 -3.30 -9.57
CA HIS A 145 0.67 -3.85 -10.91
C HIS A 145 2.12 -4.31 -10.99
N CYS A 146 2.36 -5.57 -11.33
CA CYS A 146 3.69 -6.16 -11.34
C CYS A 146 3.99 -6.85 -12.68
N LYS A 147 5.26 -6.75 -13.08
CA LYS A 147 5.87 -7.71 -13.99
C LYS A 147 6.30 -8.92 -13.16
N MET A 148 5.96 -10.11 -13.63
CA MET A 148 6.18 -11.38 -12.93
C MET A 148 6.91 -12.37 -13.83
N GLY A 149 7.94 -13.03 -13.32
CA GLY A 149 8.67 -14.03 -14.10
C GLY A 149 10.15 -14.13 -13.77
N GLY A 150 10.89 -14.79 -14.65
CA GLY A 150 12.34 -14.89 -14.54
C GLY A 150 12.93 -15.98 -15.41
N LYS A 151 14.17 -16.39 -15.08
CA LYS A 151 14.93 -17.36 -15.84
C LYS A 151 14.42 -18.77 -15.61
N VAL A 152 14.19 -19.52 -16.68
CA VAL A 152 13.74 -20.91 -16.63
C VAL A 152 14.85 -21.82 -16.09
N ASN A 153 14.46 -22.80 -15.27
CA ASN A 153 15.34 -23.84 -14.75
C ASN A 153 15.41 -25.04 -15.70
N GLY A 154 16.41 -25.04 -16.59
CA GLY A 154 16.64 -26.17 -17.51
C GLY A 154 17.03 -27.49 -16.83
N ASP A 155 17.44 -27.47 -15.55
CA ASP A 155 17.80 -28.68 -14.79
C ASP A 155 16.56 -29.40 -14.23
N SER A 156 15.41 -28.71 -14.16
CA SER A 156 14.14 -29.31 -13.75
C SER A 156 13.43 -29.96 -14.94
N GLU A 157 12.72 -31.07 -14.71
CA GLU A 157 11.92 -31.74 -15.74
C GLU A 157 10.94 -30.77 -16.42
N LYS A 158 10.19 -30.01 -15.62
CA LYS A 158 9.19 -29.07 -16.13
C LYS A 158 9.79 -27.82 -16.77
N GLY A 159 10.91 -27.29 -16.25
CA GLY A 159 11.60 -26.17 -16.88
C GLY A 159 12.27 -26.57 -18.19
N ARG A 160 12.74 -27.81 -18.33
CA ARG A 160 13.26 -28.32 -19.60
C ARG A 160 12.19 -28.34 -20.70
N LEU A 161 10.93 -28.62 -20.38
CA LEU A 161 9.83 -28.47 -21.35
C LEU A 161 9.71 -27.05 -21.91
N LEU A 162 10.01 -26.03 -21.10
CA LEU A 162 10.02 -24.64 -21.56
C LEU A 162 11.28 -24.33 -22.40
N ILE A 163 12.45 -24.83 -21.98
CA ILE A 163 13.69 -24.69 -22.76
C ILE A 163 13.57 -25.35 -24.14
N ASP A 164 13.04 -26.57 -24.21
CA ASP A 164 12.83 -27.31 -25.46
C ASP A 164 11.80 -26.62 -26.37
N ALA A 165 10.88 -25.85 -25.77
CA ALA A 165 9.94 -25.00 -26.47
C ALA A 165 10.52 -23.62 -26.87
N GLY A 166 11.78 -23.35 -26.56
CA GLY A 166 12.50 -22.13 -26.93
C GLY A 166 12.43 -20.98 -25.92
N TYR A 167 12.06 -21.24 -24.66
CA TYR A 167 11.95 -20.23 -23.61
C TYR A 167 13.06 -20.39 -22.58
N ASP A 168 14.06 -19.52 -22.62
CA ASP A 168 15.11 -19.37 -21.60
C ASP A 168 14.65 -18.48 -20.42
N GLU A 169 13.71 -17.57 -20.68
CA GLU A 169 12.99 -16.79 -19.69
C GLU A 169 11.48 -16.85 -19.92
N TRP A 170 10.72 -16.68 -18.84
CA TRP A 170 9.27 -16.50 -18.92
C TRP A 170 8.85 -15.28 -18.11
N TRP A 171 8.17 -14.33 -18.77
CA TRP A 171 7.67 -13.11 -18.17
C TRP A 171 6.20 -12.86 -18.55
N THR A 172 5.45 -12.34 -17.59
CA THR A 172 4.05 -11.92 -17.72
C THR A 172 3.78 -10.72 -16.82
N GLU A 173 2.54 -10.25 -16.79
CA GLU A 173 2.08 -9.17 -15.93
C GLU A 173 0.89 -9.63 -15.11
N ASN A 174 0.77 -9.06 -13.92
CA ASN A 174 -0.36 -9.31 -13.03
C ASN A 174 -0.67 -8.06 -12.18
N VAL A 175 -1.90 -8.01 -11.66
CA VAL A 175 -2.27 -7.07 -10.59
C VAL A 175 -2.49 -7.89 -9.33
N LEU A 176 -1.67 -7.61 -8.31
CA LEU A 176 -1.84 -8.16 -6.98
C LEU A 176 -2.76 -7.25 -6.16
N VAL A 177 -3.78 -7.82 -5.54
CA VAL A 177 -4.62 -7.20 -4.53
C VAL A 177 -4.51 -8.04 -3.28
N VAL A 178 -3.80 -7.52 -2.28
CA VAL A 178 -3.45 -8.25 -1.06
C VAL A 178 -4.13 -7.62 0.13
N ARG A 179 -5.05 -8.33 0.76
CA ARG A 179 -5.66 -7.90 2.02
C ARG A 179 -4.73 -8.26 3.17
N MET A 180 -4.50 -7.27 4.03
CA MET A 180 -3.62 -7.35 5.17
C MET A 180 -4.44 -7.37 6.46
N SER A 181 -3.86 -7.93 7.52
CA SER A 181 -4.38 -7.74 8.88
C SER A 181 -4.39 -6.27 9.29
N ASN A 182 -5.23 -5.91 10.25
CA ASN A 182 -5.38 -4.52 10.73
C ASN A 182 -4.06 -3.89 11.23
N ASP A 183 -3.15 -4.69 11.77
CA ASP A 183 -1.82 -4.25 12.21
C ASP A 183 -0.79 -4.18 11.06
N GLY A 184 -1.16 -4.65 9.87
CA GLY A 184 -0.33 -4.71 8.67
C GLY A 184 0.81 -5.72 8.73
N LEU A 185 0.82 -6.64 9.70
CA LEU A 185 1.91 -7.60 9.89
C LEU A 185 1.67 -8.93 9.18
N ARG A 186 0.43 -9.22 8.77
CA ARG A 186 0.04 -10.48 8.14
C ARG A 186 -0.74 -10.28 6.85
N VAL A 187 -0.69 -11.29 6.00
CA VAL A 187 -1.43 -11.41 4.74
C VAL A 187 -2.62 -12.33 4.96
N GLU A 188 -3.82 -11.83 4.73
CA GLU A 188 -5.08 -12.55 4.93
C GLU A 188 -5.64 -13.10 3.61
N GLU A 189 -5.46 -12.37 2.52
CA GLU A 189 -5.97 -12.78 1.21
C GLU A 189 -5.07 -12.24 0.11
N VAL A 190 -4.84 -13.05 -0.92
CA VAL A 190 -4.20 -12.63 -2.16
C VAL A 190 -5.17 -12.88 -3.31
N LYS A 191 -5.50 -11.82 -4.04
CA LYS A 191 -6.17 -11.91 -5.34
C LYS A 191 -5.19 -11.49 -6.42
N GLU A 192 -5.04 -12.31 -7.43
CA GLU A 192 -4.11 -12.07 -8.53
C GLU A 192 -4.89 -11.98 -9.83
N PHE A 193 -4.87 -10.83 -10.49
CA PHE A 193 -5.38 -10.70 -11.85
C PHE A 193 -4.23 -10.92 -12.83
N VAL A 194 -4.21 -12.06 -13.50
CA VAL A 194 -3.13 -12.43 -14.43
C VAL A 194 -3.50 -12.14 -15.87
N ASP A 195 -2.48 -11.96 -16.73
CA ASP A 195 -2.67 -12.07 -18.17
C ASP A 195 -3.13 -13.50 -18.53
N SER A 196 -4.43 -13.62 -18.79
CA SER A 196 -5.06 -14.90 -19.10
C SER A 196 -4.51 -15.58 -20.35
N ALA A 197 -4.03 -14.82 -21.34
CA ALA A 197 -3.46 -15.40 -22.57
C ALA A 197 -2.11 -16.05 -22.26
N LYS A 198 -1.26 -15.37 -21.48
CA LYS A 198 0.02 -15.92 -21.02
C LYS A 198 -0.18 -17.10 -20.07
N ALA A 199 -1.13 -17.01 -19.14
CA ALA A 199 -1.47 -18.12 -18.25
C ALA A 199 -1.91 -19.37 -19.05
N ALA A 200 -2.78 -19.21 -20.04
CA ALA A 200 -3.22 -20.30 -20.92
C ALA A 200 -2.08 -20.88 -21.77
N GLU A 201 -1.18 -20.02 -22.28
CA GLU A 201 0.02 -20.44 -23.00
C GLU A 201 0.90 -21.33 -22.10
N LEU A 202 1.18 -20.90 -20.87
CA LEU A 202 1.98 -21.66 -19.91
C LEU A 202 1.32 -23.02 -19.58
N GLN A 203 0.00 -23.02 -19.33
CA GLN A 203 -0.76 -24.24 -19.03
C GLN A 203 -0.71 -25.23 -20.20
N LYS A 204 -0.82 -24.75 -21.44
CA LYS A 204 -0.72 -25.57 -22.65
C LYS A 204 0.66 -26.18 -22.80
N ARG A 205 1.73 -25.42 -22.51
CA ARG A 205 3.12 -25.89 -22.63
C ARG A 205 3.50 -26.91 -21.55
N LEU A 206 2.94 -26.76 -20.36
CA LEU A 206 3.29 -27.58 -19.20
C LEU A 206 2.25 -28.66 -18.87
N SER A 207 1.34 -28.97 -19.80
CA SER A 207 0.29 -29.98 -19.63
C SER A 207 -0.43 -29.89 -18.26
N GLY A 208 -0.88 -28.69 -17.87
CA GLY A 208 -1.78 -28.52 -16.72
C GLY A 208 -1.19 -27.97 -15.42
N VAL A 209 -0.02 -27.31 -15.44
CA VAL A 209 0.62 -26.72 -14.23
C VAL A 209 -0.25 -25.73 -13.43
N LEU A 210 -1.22 -25.06 -14.06
CA LEU A 210 -2.11 -24.11 -13.37
C LEU A 210 -3.38 -24.74 -12.78
N SER A 211 -3.71 -25.96 -13.18
CA SER A 211 -4.97 -26.66 -12.86
C SER A 211 -4.88 -27.60 -11.65
N SER A 212 -3.67 -27.75 -11.08
CA SER A 212 -3.41 -28.44 -9.81
C SER A 212 -3.45 -27.51 -8.61
#